data_AF-A0A382NND9-F1
#
_entry.id   AF-A0A382NND9-F1
#
_cell.length_a   1.000
_cell.length_b   1.000
_cell.length_c   1.000
_cell.angle_alpha   90.00
_cell.angle_beta   90.00
_cell.angle_gamma   90.00
#
_symmetry.space_group_name_H-M   'P 1'
#
loop_
_entity.id
_entity.type
_entity.pdbx_description
1 polymer ?
#
loop_
_entity_poly.entity_id
_entity_poly.type
_entity_poly.pdbx_seq_one_letter_code
_entity_poly.pdbx_strand_id
1 'polypeptide(L)'
;MLSVFDGNRSLNRRQLLQIGGLGLGGLSLSSLLSTKALANQSNSQPNPLTGKSVIFLFQQGGPSQLETFDPKPQAPSGIRTVGDVIPTSIPGIHFG
;
A
#
# COMPACT_ATOMS: atom_id res chain seq x y z
N MET A 1 -9.97 -33.18 -10.45
CA MET A 1 -10.51 -33.02 -11.82
C MET A 1 -11.80 -32.21 -11.73
N LEU A 2 -11.94 -31.14 -12.51
CA LEU A 2 -13.13 -30.28 -12.50
C LEU A 2 -14.26 -31.01 -13.25
N SER A 3 -15.23 -31.57 -12.53
CA SER A 3 -16.43 -32.19 -13.14
C SER A 3 -17.52 -31.13 -13.24
N VAL A 4 -17.84 -30.71 -14.47
CA VAL A 4 -18.77 -29.60 -14.75
C VAL A 4 -20.23 -30.05 -14.67
N PHE A 5 -20.50 -31.32 -14.99
CA PHE A 5 -21.84 -31.91 -14.85
C PHE A 5 -21.71 -33.42 -14.63
N ASP A 6 -22.26 -33.90 -13.52
CA ASP A 6 -22.41 -35.32 -13.21
C ASP A 6 -23.88 -35.52 -12.83
N GLY A 7 -24.67 -36.09 -13.75
CA GLY A 7 -26.12 -36.19 -13.64
C GLY A 7 -26.61 -37.01 -12.45
N ASN A 8 -25.70 -37.70 -11.75
CA ASN A 8 -26.01 -38.56 -10.61
C ASN A 8 -25.57 -37.96 -9.26
N ARG A 9 -25.08 -36.71 -9.23
CA ARG A 9 -24.59 -36.03 -8.01
C ARG A 9 -25.25 -34.67 -7.82
N SER A 10 -25.86 -34.47 -6.65
CA SER A 10 -26.36 -33.16 -6.21
C SER A 10 -25.20 -32.15 -6.14
N LEU A 11 -25.41 -30.95 -6.70
CA LEU A 11 -24.43 -29.88 -6.73
C LEU A 11 -24.05 -29.45 -5.30
N ASN A 12 -22.82 -29.73 -4.90
CA ASN A 12 -22.32 -29.27 -3.59
C ASN A 12 -21.98 -27.78 -3.66
N ARG A 13 -22.17 -27.03 -2.57
CA ARG A 13 -21.86 -25.60 -2.44
C ARG A 13 -20.47 -25.23 -2.99
N ARG A 14 -19.47 -26.09 -2.74
CA ARG A 14 -18.10 -25.90 -3.26
C ARG A 14 -18.03 -25.92 -4.79
N GLN A 15 -18.77 -26.80 -5.45
CA GLN A 15 -18.83 -26.86 -6.92
C GLN A 15 -19.55 -25.62 -7.48
N LEU A 16 -20.62 -25.19 -6.81
CA LEU A 16 -21.33 -23.96 -7.18
C LEU A 16 -20.43 -22.72 -7.06
N LEU A 17 -19.65 -22.61 -5.98
CA LEU A 17 -18.68 -21.52 -5.81
C LEU A 17 -17.52 -21.59 -6.81
N GLN A 18 -17.06 -22.79 -7.17
CA GLN A 18 -16.01 -22.96 -8.19
C GLN A 18 -16.50 -22.57 -9.58
N ILE A 19 -17.66 -23.08 -9.99
CA ILE A 19 -18.24 -22.78 -11.31
C ILE A 19 -18.66 -21.32 -11.39
N GLY A 20 -19.33 -20.80 -10.34
CA GLY A 20 -19.74 -19.39 -10.26
C GLY A 20 -18.54 -18.44 -10.24
N GLY A 21 -17.50 -18.75 -9.48
CA GLY A 21 -16.27 -17.95 -9.43
C GLY A 21 -15.51 -17.95 -10.76
N LEU A 22 -15.39 -19.10 -11.41
CA LEU A 22 -14.77 -19.20 -12.75
C LEU A 22 -15.62 -18.52 -13.82
N GLY A 23 -16.95 -18.60 -13.75
CA GLY A 23 -17.85 -17.90 -14.67
C GLY A 23 -17.77 -16.38 -14.53
N LEU A 24 -17.87 -15.86 -13.30
CA LEU A 24 -17.78 -14.43 -13.03
C LEU A 24 -16.38 -13.86 -13.35
N GLY A 25 -15.31 -14.59 -13.01
CA GLY A 25 -13.94 -14.21 -13.36
C GLY A 25 -13.64 -14.33 -14.85
N GLY A 26 -14.22 -15.32 -15.54
CA GLY A 26 -14.08 -15.50 -16.99
C GLY A 26 -14.75 -14.39 -17.78
N LEU A 27 -15.92 -13.91 -17.34
CA LEU A 27 -16.63 -12.79 -17.99
C LEU A 27 -15.87 -11.46 -17.88
N SER A 28 -15.12 -11.23 -16.79
CA SER A 28 -14.31 -10.01 -16.63
C SER A 28 -12.94 -10.08 -17.30
N LEU A 29 -12.49 -11.27 -17.74
CA LEU A 29 -11.17 -11.49 -18.30
C LEU A 29 -10.93 -10.71 -19.60
N SER A 30 -11.94 -10.61 -20.48
CA SER A 30 -11.83 -9.83 -21.72
C SER A 30 -11.62 -8.34 -21.43
N SER A 31 -12.32 -7.80 -20.43
CA SER A 31 -12.16 -6.41 -19.98
C SER A 31 -10.76 -6.20 -19.38
N LEU A 32 -10.28 -7.09 -18.51
CA LEU A 32 -8.93 -7.03 -17.95
C LEU A 32 -7.83 -7.11 -19.02
N LEU A 33 -8.02 -7.95 -20.05
CA LEU A 33 -7.04 -8.06 -21.13
C LEU A 33 -7.05 -6.82 -22.02
N SER A 34 -8.23 -6.21 -22.21
CA SER A 34 -8.40 -4.96 -22.95
C SER A 34 -7.77 -3.77 -22.21
N THR A 35 -7.95 -3.67 -20.90
CA THR A 35 -7.30 -2.62 -20.08
C THR A 35 -5.78 -2.78 -20.07
N LYS A 36 -5.27 -4.01 -20.00
CA LYS A 36 -3.83 -4.28 -20.12
C LYS A 36 -3.27 -3.89 -21.49
N ALA A 37 -4.02 -4.18 -22.57
CA ALA A 37 -3.62 -3.79 -23.92
C ALA A 37 -3.59 -2.26 -24.09
N LEU A 38 -4.58 -1.54 -23.56
CA LEU A 38 -4.63 -0.07 -23.55
C LEU A 38 -3.48 0.54 -22.72
N ALA A 39 -3.16 -0.04 -21.57
CA ALA A 39 -2.04 0.39 -20.74
C ALA A 39 -0.68 0.24 -21.45
N ASN A 40 -0.52 -0.79 -22.29
CA ASN A 40 0.68 -0.97 -23.11
C ASN A 40 0.73 -0.05 -24.35
N GLN A 41 -0.41 0.49 -24.80
CA GLN A 41 -0.46 1.46 -25.89
C GLN A 41 -0.14 2.88 -25.42
N SER A 42 -0.27 3.18 -24.13
CA SER A 42 0.03 4.49 -23.55
C SER A 42 1.53 4.73 -23.34
N ASN A 43 2.39 4.30 -24.26
CA ASN A 43 3.84 4.60 -24.26
C ASN A 43 4.16 6.10 -24.18
N SER A 44 3.15 6.97 -24.36
CA SER A 44 3.26 8.43 -24.29
C SER A 44 2.83 9.04 -22.95
N GLN A 45 2.27 8.25 -22.01
CA GLN A 45 1.89 8.75 -20.68
C GLN A 45 2.87 8.22 -19.62
N PRO A 46 3.47 9.09 -18.79
CA PRO A 46 4.38 8.64 -17.76
C PRO A 46 3.66 7.70 -16.80
N ASN A 47 4.21 6.50 -16.59
CA ASN A 47 3.65 5.54 -15.67
C ASN A 47 3.64 6.16 -14.26
N PRO A 48 2.45 6.31 -13.61
CA PRO A 48 2.35 6.96 -12.31
C PRO A 48 3.15 6.25 -11.19
N LEU A 49 3.54 4.99 -11.44
CA LEU A 49 4.34 4.15 -10.54
C LEU A 49 5.86 4.27 -10.77
N THR A 50 6.30 4.93 -11.85
CA THR A 50 7.72 5.16 -12.16
C THR A 50 8.17 6.55 -11.70
N GLY A 51 9.48 6.71 -11.42
CA GLY A 51 10.05 8.00 -11.02
C GLY A 51 9.72 8.45 -9.59
N LYS A 52 9.27 7.52 -8.73
CA LYS A 52 9.01 7.77 -7.31
C LYS A 52 10.20 7.26 -6.49
N SER A 53 10.79 8.13 -5.69
CA SER A 53 11.79 7.75 -4.69
C SER A 53 11.10 7.61 -3.33
N VAL A 54 11.30 6.47 -2.65
CA VAL A 54 10.76 6.21 -1.31
C VAL A 54 11.92 6.09 -0.34
N ILE A 55 11.89 6.89 0.73
CA ILE A 55 12.83 6.74 1.85
C ILE A 55 12.13 5.89 2.90
N PHE A 56 12.69 4.70 3.17
CA PHE A 56 12.18 3.78 4.18
C PHE A 56 13.05 3.85 5.44
N LEU A 57 12.48 4.36 6.53
CA LEU A 57 13.17 4.54 7.81
C LEU A 57 12.81 3.39 8.76
N PHE A 58 13.81 2.57 9.10
CA PHE A 58 13.63 1.47 10.06
C PHE A 58 13.88 1.97 11.49
N GLN A 59 12.85 2.51 12.14
CA GLN A 59 12.92 2.98 13.53
C GLN A 59 12.43 1.87 14.47
N GLN A 60 13.31 0.93 14.81
CA GLN A 60 13.00 -0.11 15.79
C GLN A 60 12.69 0.54 17.14
N GLY A 61 11.45 0.41 17.61
CA GLY A 61 10.98 1.07 18.85
C GLY A 61 10.39 2.47 18.65
N GLY A 62 10.36 2.99 17.43
CA GLY A 62 9.84 4.32 17.11
C GLY A 62 10.78 5.47 17.49
N PRO A 63 10.49 6.71 17.06
CA PRO A 63 11.24 7.88 17.48
C PRO A 63 11.01 8.18 18.96
N SER A 64 12.03 8.68 19.65
CA SER A 64 11.88 9.13 21.04
C SER A 64 10.98 10.38 21.11
N GLN A 65 10.41 10.66 22.29
CA GLN A 65 9.64 11.89 22.51
C GLN A 65 10.49 13.16 22.28
N LEU A 66 11.80 13.09 22.59
CA LEU A 66 12.73 14.18 22.34
C LEU A 66 13.02 14.37 20.85
N GLU A 67 12.95 13.29 20.07
CA GLU A 67 13.16 13.27 18.61
C GLU A 67 11.85 13.51 17.81
N THR A 68 10.81 13.97 18.50
CA THR A 68 9.52 14.35 17.89
C THR A 68 8.95 15.58 18.58
N PHE A 69 8.01 15.40 19.50
CA PHE A 69 7.08 16.47 19.89
C PHE A 69 7.63 17.41 20.97
N ASP A 70 8.73 17.04 21.63
CA ASP A 70 9.26 17.84 22.74
C ASP A 70 10.81 17.78 22.78
N PRO A 71 11.47 18.46 21.82
CA PRO A 71 12.94 18.44 21.70
C PRO A 71 13.68 19.12 22.87
N LYS A 72 12.98 19.84 23.75
CA LYS A 72 13.55 20.54 24.91
C LYS A 72 14.85 21.28 24.59
N PRO A 73 14.87 22.21 23.61
CA PRO A 73 16.12 22.84 23.16
C PRO A 73 16.90 23.55 24.27
N GLN A 74 16.20 24.02 25.32
CA GLN A 74 16.79 24.72 26.46
C GLN A 74 17.27 23.80 27.59
N ALA A 75 17.06 22.48 27.48
CA ALA A 75 17.49 21.54 28.51
C ALA A 75 18.99 21.22 28.38
N PRO A 76 19.65 20.83 29.50
CA PRO A 76 21.04 20.36 29.49
C PRO A 76 21.35 19.25 28.47
N SER A 77 22.61 19.14 28.08
CA SER A 77 23.09 18.06 27.20
C SER A 77 22.78 16.69 27.81
N GLY A 78 22.10 15.83 27.06
CA GLY A 78 21.66 14.49 27.50
C GLY A 78 20.17 14.37 27.85
N ILE A 79 19.45 15.50 27.95
CA ILE A 79 17.99 15.55 28.19
C ILE A 79 17.22 16.39 27.16
N ARG A 80 17.92 16.84 26.10
CA ARG A 80 17.35 17.46 24.90
C ARG A 80 17.62 16.58 23.67
N THR A 81 16.96 16.88 22.54
CA THR A 81 17.25 16.22 21.24
C THR A 81 18.75 16.16 20.97
N VAL A 82 19.20 15.09 20.30
CA VAL A 82 20.60 14.95 19.88
C VAL A 82 20.95 16.01 18.82
N GLY A 83 19.97 16.43 18.02
CA GLY A 83 20.14 17.40 16.94
C GLY A 83 19.70 18.81 17.29
N ASP A 84 19.47 19.58 16.22
CA ASP A 84 18.81 20.88 16.28
C ASP A 84 17.32 20.73 15.99
N VAL A 85 16.59 21.80 16.31
CA VAL A 85 15.14 21.83 16.17
C VAL A 85 14.75 22.47 14.84
N ILE A 86 13.79 21.85 14.16
CA ILE A 86 13.19 22.30 12.92
C ILE A 86 11.83 22.97 13.21
N PRO A 87 11.62 24.22 12.79
CA PRO A 87 10.33 24.88 12.92
C PRO A 87 9.29 24.26 11.99
N THR A 88 8.05 24.16 12.45
CA THR A 88 6.93 23.69 11.64
C THR A 88 6.15 24.85 11.03
N SER A 89 5.16 24.53 10.20
CA SER A 89 4.20 25.52 9.69
C SER A 89 3.32 26.14 10.77
N ILE A 90 3.23 25.51 11.96
CA ILE A 90 2.47 26.04 13.10
C ILE A 90 3.44 26.84 14.00
N PRO A 91 3.20 28.14 14.22
CA PRO A 91 4.07 28.97 15.06
C PRO A 91 4.24 28.39 16.46
N GLY A 92 5.48 28.32 16.92
CA GLY A 92 5.83 27.78 18.24
C GLY A 92 5.97 26.26 18.30
N ILE A 93 5.55 25.53 17.27
CA ILE A 93 5.72 24.07 17.19
C ILE A 93 7.00 23.71 16.44
N HIS A 94 7.71 22.76 17.02
CA HIS A 94 9.08 22.44 16.76
C HIS A 94 9.25 20.91 16.80
N PHE A 95 9.84 20.33 15.76
CA PHE A 95 10.32 18.94 15.77
C PHE A 95 11.84 18.97 15.86
N GLY A 96 12.43 18.21 16.75
CA GLY A 96 13.86 17.94 16.77
C GLY A 96 14.05 16.50 17.16
#